data_AF-A0A0F9C1Z2-F1
#
_entry.id   AF-A0A0F9C1Z2-F1
#
_cell.length_a   1.000
_cell.length_b   1.000
_cell.length_c   1.000
_cell.angle_alpha   90.00
_cell.angle_beta   90.00
_cell.angle_gamma   90.00
#
_symmetry.space_group_name_H-M   'P 1'
#
loop_
_entity.id
_entity.type
_entity.pdbx_description
1 polymer ?
#
loop_
_entity_poly.entity_id
_entity_poly.type
_entity_poly.pdbx_seq_one_letter_code
_entity_poly.pdbx_strand_id
1 'polypeptide(L)'
;MSIRVGQAHGFKVLYNTQHKEFVLEDEEGREVAKGSTQQEVEDKAKKIRKASIAFPIKVVKVGIGSVIRGKITSFNHDTGEYWFVDEKGNRVKSGHYRSGQYFEQNEANVALMERILENERKKFDIEKERQALVQQLTGGISARYFEEKIKQSEADNA
;
A
#
# COMPACT_ATOMS: atom_id res chain seq x y z
N MET A 1 -22.64 -37.50 12.64
CA MET A 1 -22.07 -36.63 13.71
C MET A 1 -20.67 -36.26 13.27
N SER A 2 -20.28 -34.99 13.39
CA SER A 2 -18.99 -34.51 12.90
C SER A 2 -18.12 -34.08 14.07
N ILE A 3 -16.87 -34.54 14.12
CA ILE A 3 -15.92 -34.24 15.19
C ILE A 3 -14.88 -33.28 14.64
N ARG A 4 -14.65 -32.14 15.32
CA ARG A 4 -13.56 -31.24 14.93
C ARG A 4 -12.22 -31.88 15.25
N VAL A 5 -11.40 -32.05 14.22
CA VAL A 5 -10.08 -32.67 14.31
C VAL A 5 -8.94 -31.65 14.21
N GLY A 6 -9.21 -30.48 13.62
CA GLY A 6 -8.18 -29.44 13.50
C GLY A 6 -8.64 -28.14 12.86
N GLN A 7 -7.66 -27.33 12.48
CA GLN A 7 -7.84 -26.11 11.71
C GLN A 7 -6.68 -25.98 10.72
N ALA A 8 -6.98 -25.70 9.46
CA ALA A 8 -5.99 -25.60 8.40
C ALA A 8 -6.26 -24.36 7.55
N HIS A 9 -5.29 -23.46 7.46
CA HIS A 9 -5.33 -22.32 6.54
C HIS A 9 -6.58 -21.40 6.67
N GLY A 10 -7.14 -21.26 7.88
CA GLY A 10 -8.35 -20.47 8.14
C GLY A 10 -9.65 -21.28 8.12
N PHE A 11 -9.60 -22.55 7.72
CA PHE A 11 -10.76 -23.44 7.65
C PHE A 11 -10.77 -24.44 8.80
N LYS A 12 -11.96 -24.84 9.25
CA LYS A 12 -12.14 -25.93 10.23
C LYS A 12 -12.06 -27.27 9.52
N VAL A 13 -11.31 -28.21 10.10
CA VAL A 13 -11.27 -29.59 9.61
C VAL A 13 -12.12 -30.44 10.55
N LEU A 14 -13.15 -31.05 9.99
CA LEU A 14 -14.07 -31.94 10.66
C LEU A 14 -13.89 -33.36 10.14
N TYR A 15 -14.14 -34.35 10.98
CA TYR A 15 -14.25 -35.75 10.60
C TYR A 15 -15.71 -36.18 10.75
N ASN A 16 -16.34 -36.53 9.63
CA ASN A 16 -17.71 -37.02 9.60
C ASN A 16 -17.72 -38.53 9.88
N THR A 17 -18.18 -38.92 11.07
CA THR A 17 -18.15 -40.34 11.50
C THR A 17 -19.13 -41.22 10.73
N GLN A 18 -20.15 -40.62 10.12
CA GLN A 18 -21.17 -41.35 9.35
C GLN A 18 -20.67 -41.73 7.96
N HIS A 19 -19.97 -40.82 7.30
CA HIS A 19 -19.44 -41.02 5.95
C HIS A 19 -17.95 -41.42 5.92
N LYS A 20 -17.30 -41.44 7.09
CA LYS A 20 -15.87 -41.76 7.28
C LYS A 20 -14.96 -40.89 6.39
N GLU A 21 -15.27 -39.60 6.32
CA GLU A 21 -14.56 -38.64 5.49
C GLU A 21 -14.23 -37.37 6.29
N PHE A 22 -13.20 -36.68 5.84
CA PHE A 22 -12.82 -35.37 6.34
C PHE A 22 -13.54 -34.30 5.55
N VAL A 23 -14.08 -33.31 6.26
CA VAL A 23 -14.86 -32.20 5.74
C VAL A 23 -14.17 -30.91 6.13
N LEU A 24 -14.15 -29.96 5.20
CA LEU A 24 -13.53 -28.66 5.33
C LEU A 24 -14.63 -27.62 5.42
N GLU A 25 -14.71 -26.90 6.53
CA GLU A 25 -15.72 -25.86 6.76
C GLU A 25 -15.09 -24.47 6.83
N ASP A 26 -15.78 -23.47 6.30
CA ASP A 26 -15.43 -22.06 6.47
C ASP A 26 -15.85 -21.51 7.84
N GLU A 27 -15.60 -20.21 8.07
CA GLU A 27 -15.96 -19.55 9.32
C GLU A 27 -17.48 -19.47 9.54
N GLU A 28 -18.26 -19.50 8.45
CA GLU A 28 -19.73 -19.49 8.45
C GLU A 28 -20.35 -20.89 8.62
N GLY A 29 -19.52 -21.94 8.69
CA GLY A 29 -19.97 -23.33 8.85
C GLY A 29 -20.46 -23.97 7.56
N ARG A 30 -20.07 -23.44 6.40
CA ARG A 30 -20.38 -24.03 5.10
C ARG A 30 -19.31 -25.04 4.71
N GLU A 31 -19.74 -26.17 4.18
CA GLU A 31 -18.83 -27.16 3.62
C GLU A 31 -18.20 -26.64 2.32
N VAL A 32 -16.86 -26.62 2.28
CA VAL A 32 -16.06 -26.11 1.17
C VAL A 32 -15.40 -27.25 0.39
N ALA A 33 -15.02 -28.34 1.07
CA ALA A 33 -14.39 -29.50 0.45
C ALA A 33 -14.50 -30.76 1.32
N LYS A 34 -14.32 -31.93 0.69
CA LYS A 34 -14.24 -33.25 1.34
C LYS A 34 -13.01 -34.02 0.92
N GLY A 35 -12.56 -34.98 1.73
CA GLY A 35 -11.46 -35.88 1.40
C GLY A 35 -11.41 -37.14 2.28
N SER A 36 -10.70 -38.16 1.81
CA SER A 36 -10.56 -39.45 2.49
C SER A 36 -9.59 -39.39 3.66
N THR A 37 -8.62 -38.47 3.62
CA THR A 37 -7.61 -38.29 4.67
C THR A 37 -7.53 -36.83 5.10
N GLN A 38 -7.04 -36.60 6.32
CA GLN A 38 -6.80 -35.25 6.82
C GLN A 38 -5.84 -34.49 5.89
N GLN A 39 -4.76 -35.13 5.44
CA GLN A 39 -3.74 -34.53 4.57
C GLN A 39 -4.35 -34.03 3.24
N GLU A 40 -5.21 -34.82 2.60
CA GLU A 40 -5.89 -34.42 1.36
C GLU A 40 -6.74 -33.17 1.55
N VAL A 41 -7.42 -33.08 2.70
CA VAL A 41 -8.29 -31.95 3.05
C VAL A 41 -7.44 -30.72 3.34
N GLU A 42 -6.32 -30.85 4.06
CA GLU A 42 -5.37 -29.75 4.28
C GLU A 42 -4.73 -29.24 2.98
N ASP A 43 -4.36 -30.14 2.07
CA ASP A 43 -3.85 -29.77 0.75
C ASP A 43 -4.91 -29.06 -0.11
N LYS A 44 -6.18 -29.48 0.01
CA LYS A 44 -7.32 -28.77 -0.58
C LYS A 44 -7.52 -27.40 0.05
N ALA A 45 -7.42 -27.26 1.38
CA ALA A 45 -7.46 -25.96 2.07
C ALA A 45 -6.37 -25.01 1.55
N LYS A 46 -5.16 -25.53 1.34
CA LYS A 46 -4.02 -24.79 0.80
C LYS A 46 -4.28 -24.32 -0.63
N LYS A 47 -4.86 -25.17 -1.48
CA LYS A 47 -5.25 -24.82 -2.86
C LYS A 47 -6.39 -23.81 -2.89
N ILE A 48 -7.41 -23.98 -2.07
CA ILE A 48 -8.56 -23.08 -1.96
C ILE A 48 -8.11 -21.71 -1.47
N ARG A 49 -7.25 -21.64 -0.44
CA ARG A 49 -6.66 -20.38 0.02
C ARG A 49 -5.81 -19.70 -1.04
N LYS A 50 -5.05 -20.47 -1.84
CA LYS A 50 -4.31 -19.95 -2.98
C LYS A 50 -5.24 -19.42 -4.09
N ALA A 51 -6.41 -20.04 -4.28
CA ALA A 51 -7.40 -19.65 -5.27
C ALA A 51 -8.28 -18.48 -4.80
N SER A 52 -8.53 -18.35 -3.49
CA SER A 52 -9.38 -17.30 -2.91
C SER A 52 -8.70 -15.93 -2.90
N ILE A 53 -7.38 -15.87 -3.08
CA ILE A 53 -6.68 -14.65 -3.46
C ILE A 53 -6.40 -14.73 -4.96
N ALA A 54 -7.36 -14.30 -5.78
CA ALA A 54 -7.20 -14.23 -7.23
C ALA A 54 -6.16 -13.18 -7.59
N PHE A 55 -4.89 -13.59 -7.64
CA PHE A 55 -3.84 -12.78 -8.24
C PHE A 55 -4.02 -12.78 -9.78
N PRO A 56 -3.74 -11.65 -10.46
CA PRO A 56 -3.22 -10.41 -9.91
C PRO A 56 -4.30 -9.52 -9.26
N ILE A 57 -4.01 -8.96 -8.08
CA ILE A 57 -4.87 -7.95 -7.45
C ILE A 57 -4.39 -6.58 -7.91
N LYS A 58 -5.28 -5.79 -8.51
CA LYS A 58 -4.99 -4.41 -8.88
C LYS A 58 -4.93 -3.54 -7.63
N VAL A 59 -3.81 -2.85 -7.43
CA VAL A 59 -3.57 -2.05 -6.23
C VAL A 59 -2.93 -0.72 -6.56
N VAL A 60 -3.11 0.20 -5.63
CA VAL A 60 -2.44 1.49 -5.61
C VAL A 60 -1.50 1.51 -4.42
N LYS A 61 -0.22 1.79 -4.67
CA LYS A 61 0.79 2.03 -3.63
C LYS A 61 0.84 3.52 -3.33
N VAL A 62 0.62 3.90 -2.08
CA VAL A 62 0.78 5.27 -1.60
C VAL A 62 2.06 5.37 -0.77
N GLY A 63 2.99 6.19 -1.22
CA GLY A 63 4.21 6.56 -0.51
C GLY A 63 4.22 8.07 -0.22
N ILE A 64 5.26 8.53 0.47
CA ILE A 64 5.49 9.95 0.71
C ILE A 64 5.71 10.64 -0.65
N GLY A 65 4.81 11.55 -1.02
CA GLY A 65 4.88 12.31 -2.28
C GLY A 65 4.74 11.50 -3.56
N SER A 66 4.37 10.22 -3.49
CA SER A 66 4.26 9.36 -4.67
C SER A 66 3.08 8.41 -4.59
N VAL A 67 2.35 8.29 -5.69
CA VAL A 67 1.31 7.28 -5.83
C VAL A 67 1.61 6.45 -7.08
N ILE A 68 1.74 5.14 -6.90
CA ILE A 68 2.16 4.21 -7.96
C ILE A 68 1.04 3.19 -8.16
N ARG A 69 0.50 3.13 -9.38
CA ARG A 69 -0.48 2.12 -9.79
C ARG A 69 0.23 0.84 -10.20
N GLY A 70 -0.38 -0.30 -9.92
CA GLY A 70 0.16 -1.58 -10.31
C GLY A 70 -0.68 -2.76 -9.86
N LYS A 71 -0.03 -3.91 -9.74
CA LYS A 71 -0.67 -5.16 -9.33
C LYS A 71 0.20 -5.94 -8.36
N ILE A 72 -0.44 -6.55 -7.37
CA ILE A 72 0.18 -7.61 -6.58
C ILE A 72 0.06 -8.90 -7.39
N THR A 73 1.17 -9.57 -7.65
CA THR A 73 1.20 -10.78 -8.47
C THR A 73 1.28 -12.06 -7.65
N SER A 74 1.74 -11.97 -6.41
CA SER A 74 1.86 -13.12 -5.51
C SER A 74 2.10 -12.66 -4.08
N PHE A 75 1.68 -13.49 -3.12
CA PHE A 75 1.86 -13.28 -1.69
C PHE A 75 2.48 -14.52 -1.05
N ASN A 76 3.51 -14.30 -0.22
CA ASN A 76 4.11 -15.31 0.62
C ASN A 76 3.46 -15.25 2.01
N HIS A 77 2.71 -16.29 2.36
CA HIS A 77 2.04 -16.38 3.65
C HIS A 77 2.99 -16.62 4.82
N ASP A 78 4.15 -17.23 4.59
CA ASP A 78 5.10 -17.59 5.64
C ASP A 78 5.89 -16.36 6.08
N THR A 79 6.27 -15.50 5.14
CA THR A 79 7.01 -14.27 5.41
C THR A 79 6.13 -13.02 5.44
N GLY A 80 4.86 -13.13 5.04
CA GLY A 80 3.94 -11.99 4.91
C GLY A 80 4.35 -10.98 3.82
N GLU A 81 5.21 -11.37 2.88
CA GLU A 81 5.73 -10.51 1.81
C GLU A 81 4.90 -10.63 0.53
N TYR A 82 4.79 -9.56 -0.25
CA TYR A 82 4.13 -9.59 -1.55
C TYR A 82 5.02 -9.04 -2.66
N TRP A 83 4.73 -9.50 -3.88
CA TRP A 83 5.37 -9.03 -5.09
C TRP A 83 4.49 -8.03 -5.79
N PHE A 84 4.99 -6.80 -5.94
CA PHE A 84 4.33 -5.72 -6.64
C PHE A 84 4.98 -5.50 -8.00
N VAL A 85 4.16 -5.30 -9.02
CA VAL A 85 4.60 -4.90 -10.36
C VAL A 85 3.87 -3.60 -10.69
N ASP A 86 4.62 -2.53 -10.97
CA ASP A 86 4.04 -1.26 -11.40
C ASP A 86 3.51 -1.35 -12.85
N GLU A 87 2.76 -0.34 -13.29
CA GLU A 87 2.28 -0.25 -14.68
C GLU A 87 3.41 -0.16 -15.73
N LYS A 88 4.62 0.25 -15.33
CA LYS A 88 5.80 0.32 -16.20
C LYS A 88 6.54 -1.01 -16.30
N GLY A 89 6.08 -2.06 -15.60
CA GLY A 89 6.68 -3.38 -15.58
C GLY A 89 7.82 -3.54 -14.58
N ASN A 90 8.13 -2.54 -13.77
CA ASN A 90 9.14 -2.66 -12.72
C ASN A 90 8.60 -3.54 -11.60
N ARG A 91 9.33 -4.62 -11.33
CA ARG A 91 9.00 -5.56 -10.27
C ARG A 91 9.74 -5.19 -9.00
N VAL A 92 8.98 -4.90 -7.96
CA VAL A 92 9.51 -4.51 -6.65
C VAL A 92 9.07 -5.56 -5.63
N LYS A 93 10.04 -6.14 -4.92
CA LYS A 93 9.74 -6.89 -3.68
C LYS A 93 9.30 -5.86 -2.66
N SER A 94 8.01 -5.81 -2.34
CA SER A 94 7.51 -4.82 -1.40
C SER A 94 7.22 -5.44 -0.06
N GLY A 95 7.63 -4.73 1.00
CA GLY A 95 7.66 -5.18 2.38
C GLY A 95 6.30 -5.58 2.93
N HIS A 96 6.29 -6.17 4.12
CA HIS A 96 5.18 -6.92 4.73
C HIS A 96 3.75 -6.39 4.51
N TYR A 97 2.80 -7.32 4.42
CA TYR A 97 1.34 -7.15 4.26
C TYR A 97 0.70 -6.06 5.14
N ARG A 98 1.33 -5.74 6.27
CA ARG A 98 0.85 -4.73 7.24
C ARG A 98 1.40 -3.33 7.04
N SER A 99 2.14 -3.05 5.97
CA SER A 99 2.75 -1.73 5.75
C SER A 99 1.72 -0.60 5.59
N GLY A 100 0.43 -0.91 5.37
CA GLY A 100 -0.64 0.10 5.23
C GLY A 100 -0.49 0.99 3.99
N GLN A 101 0.42 0.64 3.08
CA GLN A 101 0.75 1.44 1.90
C GLN A 101 0.06 0.96 0.62
N TYR A 102 -0.69 -0.14 0.69
CA TYR A 102 -1.31 -0.77 -0.48
C TYR A 102 -2.82 -0.81 -0.30
N PHE A 103 -3.52 -0.23 -1.28
CA PHE A 103 -4.97 -0.14 -1.30
C PHE A 103 -5.50 -0.78 -2.58
N GLU A 104 -6.65 -1.44 -2.49
CA GLU A 104 -7.31 -2.00 -3.67
C GLU A 104 -7.68 -0.88 -4.65
N GLN A 105 -7.49 -1.14 -5.94
CA GLN A 105 -7.86 -0.18 -6.98
C GLN A 105 -9.38 -0.21 -7.22
N ASN A 106 -10.11 0.55 -6.40
CA ASN A 106 -11.53 0.83 -6.59
C ASN A 106 -11.75 2.34 -6.87
N GLU A 107 -12.93 2.71 -7.36
CA GLU A 107 -13.23 4.09 -7.78
C GLU A 107 -13.02 5.11 -6.65
N ALA A 108 -13.41 4.76 -5.42
CA ALA A 108 -13.23 5.62 -4.25
C ALA A 108 -11.74 5.87 -3.94
N ASN A 109 -10.93 4.83 -3.94
CA ASN A 109 -9.48 4.91 -3.69
C ASN A 109 -8.76 5.63 -4.83
N VAL A 110 -9.23 5.48 -6.07
CA VAL A 110 -8.71 6.22 -7.22
C VAL A 110 -9.01 7.71 -7.09
N ALA A 111 -10.24 8.09 -6.74
CA ALA A 111 -10.60 9.49 -6.52
C ALA A 111 -9.82 10.11 -5.34
N LEU A 112 -9.62 9.36 -4.25
CA LEU A 112 -8.78 9.79 -3.13
C LEU A 112 -7.32 9.98 -3.55
N MET A 113 -6.77 9.08 -4.36
CA MET A 113 -5.43 9.21 -4.93
C MET A 113 -5.28 10.46 -5.79
N GLU A 114 -6.26 10.76 -6.65
CA GLU A 114 -6.21 11.95 -7.50
C GLU A 114 -6.20 13.23 -6.66
N ARG A 115 -7.02 13.28 -5.60
CA ARG A 115 -6.99 14.38 -4.63
C ARG A 115 -5.66 14.51 -3.89
N ILE A 116 -5.05 13.39 -3.49
CA ILE A 116 -3.73 13.40 -2.84
C ILE A 116 -2.67 13.98 -3.79
N LEU A 117 -2.65 13.52 -5.04
CA LEU A 117 -1.70 14.04 -6.04
C LEU A 117 -1.92 15.51 -6.34
N GLU A 118 -3.17 15.98 -6.41
CA GLU A 118 -3.49 17.39 -6.59
C GLU A 118 -3.01 18.24 -5.41
N ASN A 119 -3.22 17.77 -4.18
CA ASN A 119 -2.76 18.45 -2.98
C ASN A 119 -1.23 18.50 -2.87
N GLU A 120 -0.53 17.44 -3.25
CA GLU A 120 0.94 17.43 -3.31
C GLU A 120 1.47 18.45 -4.33
N ARG A 121 0.82 18.59 -5.50
CA ARG A 121 1.17 19.64 -6.47
C ARG A 121 0.96 21.05 -5.91
N LYS A 122 -0.21 21.30 -5.29
CA LYS A 122 -0.48 22.59 -4.63
C LYS A 122 0.55 22.92 -3.57
N LYS A 123 0.94 21.92 -2.76
CA LYS A 123 1.97 22.09 -1.72
C LYS A 123 3.32 22.46 -2.33
N PHE A 124 3.70 21.84 -3.44
CA PHE A 124 4.92 22.18 -4.17
C PHE A 124 4.89 23.62 -4.71
N ASP A 125 3.78 24.04 -5.31
CA ASP A 125 3.63 25.39 -5.84
C ASP A 125 3.68 26.45 -4.73
N ILE A 126 3.01 26.20 -3.60
CA ILE A 126 3.07 27.06 -2.41
C ILE A 126 4.50 27.17 -1.88
N GLU A 127 5.23 26.06 -1.81
CA GLU A 127 6.61 26.08 -1.32
C GLU A 127 7.53 26.85 -2.26
N LYS A 128 7.29 26.79 -3.57
CA LYS A 128 8.01 27.58 -4.57
C LYS A 128 7.71 29.08 -4.45
N GLU A 129 6.44 29.46 -4.27
CA GLU A 129 6.05 30.85 -4.00
C GLU A 129 6.69 31.36 -2.71
N ARG A 130 6.65 30.56 -1.64
CA ARG A 130 7.30 30.89 -0.38
C ARG A 130 8.78 31.16 -0.58
N GLN A 131 9.51 30.31 -1.32
CA GLN A 131 10.92 30.54 -1.62
C GLN A 131 11.15 31.83 -2.42
N ALA A 132 10.31 32.11 -3.41
CA ALA A 132 10.40 33.36 -4.19
C ALA A 132 10.17 34.60 -3.31
N LEU A 133 9.16 34.57 -2.43
CA LEU A 133 8.88 35.65 -1.47
C LEU A 133 10.03 35.84 -0.47
N VAL A 134 10.61 34.76 0.04
CA VAL A 134 11.79 34.84 0.90
C VAL A 134 12.97 35.47 0.15
N GLN A 135 13.19 35.11 -1.12
CA GLN A 135 14.24 35.74 -1.94
C GLN A 135 13.98 37.23 -2.18
N GLN A 136 12.72 37.64 -2.41
CA GLN A 136 12.38 39.06 -2.55
C GLN A 136 12.62 39.85 -1.25
N LEU A 137 12.22 39.29 -0.11
CA LEU A 137 12.43 39.91 1.20
C LEU A 137 13.92 40.01 1.56
N THR A 138 14.71 39.00 1.24
CA THR A 138 16.15 38.98 1.55
C THR A 138 17.00 39.77 0.53
N GLY A 139 16.60 39.78 -0.75
CA GLY A 139 17.28 40.54 -1.81
C GLY A 139 16.97 42.04 -1.80
N GLY A 140 15.82 42.45 -1.27
CA GLY A 140 15.40 43.85 -1.23
C GLY A 140 16.10 44.72 -0.17
N ILE A 141 16.53 44.12 0.95
CA ILE A 141 17.17 44.87 2.03
C ILE A 141 18.68 45.02 1.80
N SER A 142 19.37 44.07 1.16
CA SER A 142 20.85 44.09 1.16
C SER A 142 21.49 45.00 0.11
N ALA A 143 20.87 45.23 -1.06
CA ALA A 143 21.52 46.06 -2.08
C ALA A 143 21.25 47.56 -1.85
N ARG A 144 19.98 47.95 -1.71
CA ARG A 144 19.60 49.37 -1.58
C ARG A 144 19.99 49.99 -0.24
N TYR A 145 19.81 49.27 0.86
CA TYR A 145 20.15 49.80 2.20
C TYR A 145 21.66 50.06 2.34
N PHE A 146 22.50 49.19 1.78
CA PHE A 146 23.95 49.37 1.81
C PHE A 146 24.40 50.45 0.82
N GLU A 147 23.83 50.54 -0.38
CA GLU A 147 24.12 51.63 -1.32
C GLU A 147 23.74 53.01 -0.74
N GLU A 148 22.59 53.13 -0.07
CA GLU A 148 22.18 54.38 0.59
C GLU A 148 23.10 54.70 1.77
N LYS A 149 23.46 53.70 2.59
CA LYS A 149 24.39 53.91 3.72
C LYS A 149 25.79 54.32 3.26
N ILE A 150 26.29 53.74 2.17
CA ILE A 150 27.60 54.09 1.60
C ILE A 150 27.58 55.55 1.10
N LYS A 151 26.57 55.92 0.30
CA LYS A 151 26.43 57.30 -0.20
C LYS A 151 26.29 58.33 0.92
N GLN A 152 25.58 57.98 2.00
CA GLN A 152 25.41 58.86 3.14
C GLN A 152 26.73 59.03 3.92
N SER A 153 27.51 57.96 4.07
CA SER A 153 28.85 58.05 4.68
C SER A 153 29.87 58.81 3.82
N GLU A 154 29.73 58.80 2.50
CA GLU A 154 30.57 59.59 1.59
C GLU A 154 30.21 61.08 1.65
N ALA A 155 28.92 61.41 1.81
CA ALA A 155 28.44 62.77 1.96
C ALA A 155 28.81 63.39 3.33
N ASP A 156 28.87 62.58 4.39
CA ASP A 156 29.25 63.05 5.73
C ASP A 156 30.78 63.23 5.90
N ASN A 157 31.60 62.69 4.98
CA ASN A 157 33.07 62.78 5.00
C ASN A 157 33.64 63.76 3.96
N ALA A 158 32.80 64.51 3.25
CA ALA A 158 33.17 65.54 2.27
C ALA A 158 32.91 66.96 2.82
#